data_AF-A0A087S5I0-F1
#
_entry.id   AF-A0A087S5I0-F1
#
_cell.length_a   1.000
_cell.length_b   1.000
_cell.length_c   1.000
_cell.angle_alpha   90.00
_cell.angle_beta   90.00
_cell.angle_gamma   90.00
#
_symmetry.space_group_name_H-M   'P 1'
#
loop_
_entity.id
_entity.type
_entity.pdbx_description
1 polymer ?
#
loop_
_entity_poly.entity_id
_entity_poly.type
_entity_poly.pdbx_seq_one_letter_code
_entity_poly.pdbx_strand_id
1 'polypeptide(L)'
;MARTFYEGRVKNIDPYGKIVNLWGSGNKRGISLHYDFLVVALGSETNFFGMSDLEKNAYQMKTLNDAVMVRNRMIDMLEQAVWSEIE
;
A
#
# COMPACT_ATOMS: atom_id res chain seq x y z
N MET A 1 -3.18 22.14 23.17
CA MET A 1 -2.84 22.10 21.73
C MET A 1 -3.62 20.96 21.09
N ALA A 2 -4.45 21.24 20.08
CA ALA A 2 -5.16 20.19 19.35
C ALA A 2 -4.21 19.56 18.33
N ARG A 3 -4.16 18.23 18.27
CA ARG A 3 -3.41 17.49 17.25
C ARG A 3 -4.35 17.12 16.13
N THR A 4 -4.08 17.57 14.92
CA THR A 4 -4.86 17.22 13.74
C THR A 4 -4.31 15.94 13.11
N PHE A 5 -5.20 15.03 12.73
CA PHE A 5 -4.87 13.82 11.98
C PHE A 5 -5.52 13.90 10.60
N TYR A 6 -4.73 13.68 9.56
CA TYR A 6 -5.19 13.62 8.17
C TYR A 6 -5.02 12.19 7.66
N GLU A 7 -6.12 11.49 7.44
CA GLU A 7 -6.11 10.20 6.76
C GLU A 7 -6.08 10.44 5.25
N GLY A 8 -4.96 10.12 4.60
CA GLY A 8 -4.82 10.30 3.15
C GLY A 8 -3.46 9.86 2.62
N ARG A 9 -3.36 9.72 1.30
CA ARG A 9 -2.10 9.42 0.60
C ARG A 9 -1.42 10.71 0.15
N VAL A 10 -0.12 10.81 0.41
CA VAL A 10 0.72 11.89 -0.13
C VAL A 10 0.80 11.74 -1.65
N LYS A 11 0.50 12.84 -2.35
CA LYS A 11 0.62 12.98 -3.81
C LYS A 11 1.98 13.53 -4.20
N ASN A 12 2.39 14.61 -3.55
CA ASN A 12 3.67 15.27 -3.80
C ASN A 12 4.11 16.04 -2.56
N ILE A 13 5.43 16.18 -2.40
CA ILE A 13 6.07 17.02 -1.40
C ILE A 13 6.83 18.11 -2.16
N ASP A 14 6.51 19.38 -1.92
CA ASP A 14 7.29 20.53 -2.38
C ASP A 14 8.18 21.02 -1.22
N PRO A 15 9.50 20.78 -1.26
CA PRO A 15 10.42 21.22 -0.22
C PRO A 15 10.68 22.73 -0.21
N TYR A 16 10.55 23.39 -1.36
CA TYR A 16 10.85 24.80 -1.51
C TYR A 16 9.67 25.66 -1.08
N GLY A 17 8.47 25.32 -1.56
CA GLY A 17 7.21 25.93 -1.13
C GLY A 17 6.76 25.49 0.26
N LYS A 18 7.40 24.45 0.82
CA LYS A 18 7.07 23.81 2.10
C LYS A 18 5.62 23.35 2.21
N ILE A 19 5.16 22.61 1.20
CA ILE A 19 3.80 22.10 1.10
C ILE A 19 3.80 20.59 0.84
N VAL A 20 2.95 19.86 1.55
CA VAL A 20 2.58 18.48 1.22
C VAL A 20 1.19 18.47 0.61
N ASN A 21 1.06 17.90 -0.58
CA ASN A 21 -0.23 17.72 -1.25
C ASN A 21 -0.72 16.29 -1.04
N LEU A 22 -1.96 16.15 -0.57
CA LEU A 22 -2.64 14.87 -0.42
C LEU A 22 -3.58 14.62 -1.60
N TRP A 23 -3.71 13.36 -2.01
CA TRP A 23 -4.72 12.95 -2.98
C TRP A 23 -6.14 13.21 -2.44
N GLY A 24 -7.04 13.62 -3.32
CA GLY A 24 -8.47 13.54 -3.07
C GLY A 24 -8.95 12.09 -3.13
N SER A 25 -10.02 11.76 -2.41
CA SER A 25 -10.63 10.44 -2.44
C SER A 25 -12.11 10.56 -2.82
N GLY A 26 -12.53 9.84 -3.87
CA GLY A 26 -13.88 9.91 -4.43
C GLY A 26 -14.26 11.35 -4.80
N ASN A 27 -15.32 11.87 -4.19
CA ASN A 27 -15.84 13.23 -4.40
C ASN A 27 -15.10 14.32 -3.60
N LYS A 28 -14.07 13.98 -2.80
CA LYS A 28 -13.31 14.97 -2.01
C LYS A 28 -12.14 15.52 -2.81
N ARG A 29 -11.99 16.84 -2.83
CA ARG A 29 -10.82 17.52 -3.41
C ARG A 29 -9.56 17.21 -2.58
N GLY A 30 -8.40 17.25 -3.24
CA GLY A 30 -7.11 17.12 -2.57
C GLY A 30 -6.88 18.27 -1.56
N ILE A 31 -5.97 18.02 -0.63
CA ILE A 31 -5.65 18.96 0.47
C ILE A 31 -4.17 19.33 0.36
N SER A 32 -3.86 20.61 0.56
CA SER A 32 -2.50 21.12 0.66
C SER A 32 -2.19 21.52 2.09
N LEU A 33 -1.11 20.99 2.66
CA LEU A 33 -0.70 21.21 4.04
C LEU A 33 0.65 21.92 4.06
N HIS A 34 0.70 23.12 4.64
CA HIS A 34 1.95 23.84 4.88
C HIS A 34 2.66 23.29 6.12
N TYR A 35 3.99 23.29 6.09
CA TYR A 35 4.82 22.88 7.22
C TYR A 35 6.03 23.80 7.42
N ASP A 36 6.50 23.90 8.65
CA ASP A 36 7.80 24.51 8.95
C ASP A 36 8.93 23.47 8.88
N PHE A 37 8.66 22.29 9.43
CA PHE A 37 9.51 21.10 9.42
C PHE A 37 8.72 19.88 8.96
N LEU A 38 9.33 19.06 8.11
CA LEU A 38 8.74 17.82 7.60
C LEU A 38 9.57 16.62 8.06
N VAL A 39 8.90 15.67 8.72
CA VAL A 39 9.48 14.35 9.04
C VAL A 39 8.88 13.33 8.07
N VAL A 40 9.73 12.68 7.27
CA VAL A 40 9.31 11.68 6.30
C VAL A 40 9.50 10.28 6.89
N ALA A 41 8.39 9.59 7.11
CA ALA A 41 8.36 8.23 7.67
C ALA A 41 7.40 7.31 6.88
N LEU A 42 7.42 7.42 5.55
CA LEU A 42 6.51 6.69 4.66
C LEU A 42 6.81 5.18 4.53
N GLY A 43 7.96 4.74 5.06
CA GLY A 43 8.39 3.34 4.96
C GLY A 43 9.01 3.00 3.61
N SER A 44 8.83 1.75 3.17
CA SER A 44 9.39 1.20 1.93
C SER A 44 8.39 0.28 1.25
N GLU A 45 8.50 0.15 -0.07
CA GLU A 45 7.76 -0.81 -0.88
C GLU A 45 8.60 -2.08 -1.11
N THR A 46 7.94 -3.17 -1.51
CA THR A 46 8.63 -4.40 -1.96
C THR A 46 9.34 -4.14 -3.29
N ASN A 47 10.61 -4.52 -3.39
CA ASN A 47 11.40 -4.35 -4.60
C ASN A 47 11.58 -5.69 -5.33
N PHE A 48 11.21 -5.75 -6.60
CA PHE A 48 11.36 -6.92 -7.46
C PHE A 48 12.62 -6.90 -8.33
N PHE A 49 13.46 -5.87 -8.21
CA PHE A 49 14.75 -5.75 -8.91
C PHE A 49 14.67 -5.93 -10.44
N GLY A 50 13.56 -5.49 -11.06
CA GLY A 50 13.32 -5.61 -12.50
C GLY A 50 12.83 -6.97 -12.98
N MET A 51 12.62 -7.93 -12.08
CA MET A 51 12.09 -9.26 -12.42
C MET A 51 10.56 -9.21 -12.54
N SER A 52 10.07 -8.83 -13.73
CA SER A 52 8.62 -8.68 -13.96
C SER A 52 7.83 -9.99 -13.80
N ASP A 53 8.46 -11.15 -14.03
CA ASP A 53 7.83 -12.44 -13.79
C ASP A 53 7.63 -12.70 -12.29
N LEU A 54 8.57 -12.28 -11.45
CA LEU A 54 8.44 -12.42 -10.01
C LEU A 54 7.32 -11.50 -9.49
N GLU A 55 7.26 -10.26 -9.96
CA GLU A 55 6.20 -9.30 -9.59
C GLU A 55 4.79 -9.80 -9.94
N LYS A 56 4.64 -10.50 -11.07
CA LYS A 56 3.33 -11.01 -11.52
C LYS A 56 2.90 -12.29 -10.80
N ASN A 57 3.85 -13.14 -10.41
CA ASN A 57 3.55 -14.50 -9.94
C ASN A 57 3.76 -14.70 -8.44
N ALA A 58 4.51 -13.83 -7.75
CA ALA A 58 4.75 -13.95 -6.32
C ALA A 58 3.77 -13.11 -5.50
N TYR A 59 3.42 -13.62 -4.33
CA TYR A 59 2.74 -12.82 -3.32
C TYR A 59 3.76 -12.00 -2.53
N GLN A 60 3.44 -10.73 -2.27
CA GLN A 60 4.13 -9.94 -1.27
C GLN A 60 3.72 -10.38 0.15
N MET A 61 4.40 -9.88 1.18
CA MET A 61 4.02 -10.12 2.59
C MET A 61 4.33 -8.90 3.47
N LYS A 62 4.23 -7.69 2.92
CA LYS A 62 4.59 -6.43 3.59
C LYS A 62 3.43 -5.85 4.38
N THR A 63 2.22 -6.02 3.88
CA THR A 63 0.98 -5.47 4.46
C THR A 63 0.11 -6.58 5.05
N LEU A 64 -0.86 -6.20 5.89
CA LEU A 64 -1.87 -7.14 6.39
C LEU A 64 -2.71 -7.72 5.25
N ASN A 65 -3.02 -6.91 4.24
CA ASN A 65 -3.76 -7.38 3.06
C ASN A 65 -2.98 -8.46 2.30
N ASP A 66 -1.66 -8.32 2.21
CA ASP A 66 -0.80 -9.33 1.59
C ASP A 66 -0.90 -10.66 2.34
N ALA A 67 -0.84 -10.63 3.67
CA ALA A 67 -0.99 -11.83 4.50
C ALA A 67 -2.36 -12.50 4.33
N VAL A 68 -3.44 -11.70 4.22
CA VAL A 68 -4.79 -12.22 3.94
C VAL A 68 -4.84 -12.88 2.55
N MET A 69 -4.25 -12.26 1.52
CA MET A 69 -4.19 -12.84 0.17
C MET A 69 -3.45 -14.18 0.16
N VAL A 70 -2.30 -14.25 0.83
CA VAL A 70 -1.50 -15.48 0.95
C VAL A 70 -2.29 -16.59 1.66
N ARG A 71 -2.98 -16.27 2.77
CA ARG A 71 -3.84 -17.23 3.48
C ARG A 71 -4.94 -17.78 2.57
N ASN A 72 -5.66 -16.89 1.88
CA ASN A 72 -6.77 -17.30 1.04
C ASN A 72 -6.29 -18.20 -0.11
N ARG A 73 -5.17 -17.84 -0.74
CA ARG A 73 -4.58 -18.68 -1.78
C ARG A 73 -4.21 -20.08 -1.29
N MET A 74 -3.63 -20.19 -0.10
CA MET A 74 -3.31 -21.50 0.48
C MET A 74 -4.57 -22.35 0.69
N ILE A 75 -5.64 -21.76 1.21
CA ILE A 75 -6.91 -22.46 1.41
C ILE A 75 -7.48 -22.92 0.07
N ASP A 76 -7.55 -22.04 -0.93
CA ASP A 76 -8.06 -22.38 -2.27
C ASP A 76 -7.27 -23.55 -2.89
N MET A 77 -5.94 -23.58 -2.70
CA MET A 77 -5.10 -24.67 -3.22
C MET A 77 -5.32 -25.98 -2.48
N LEU A 78 -5.51 -25.95 -1.15
CA LEU A 78 -5.85 -27.14 -0.37
C LEU A 78 -7.21 -27.70 -0.77
N GLU A 79 -8.20 -26.84 -0.97
CA GLU A 79 -9.52 -27.25 -1.45
C GLU A 79 -9.41 -27.92 -2.83
N GLN A 80 -8.72 -27.28 -3.79
CA GLN A 80 -8.51 -27.85 -5.14
C GLN A 80 -7.80 -29.21 -5.11
N ALA A 81 -6.79 -29.38 -4.25
CA ALA A 81 -6.09 -30.64 -4.09
C ALA A 81 -7.05 -31.75 -3.62
N VAL A 82 -7.86 -31.47 -2.59
CA VAL A 82 -8.85 -32.43 -2.06
C VAL A 82 -9.87 -32.81 -3.14
N TRP A 83 -10.37 -31.86 -3.94
CA TRP A 83 -11.29 -32.16 -5.04
C TRP A 83 -10.64 -33.04 -6.12
N SER A 84 -9.37 -32.80 -6.45
CA SER A 84 -8.64 -33.58 -7.46
C SER A 84 -8.32 -35.02 -7.06
N GLU A 85 -8.35 -35.33 -5.76
CA GLU A 85 -8.15 -36.69 -5.23
C GLU A 85 -9.44 -37.53 -5.22
N ILE A 86 -10.60 -36.88 -5.42
CA ILE A 86 -11.92 -37.51 -5.40
C ILE A 86 -12.42 -37.88 -6.82
N GLU A 87 -11.79 -37.32 -7.86
CA GLU A 87 -11.94 -37.73 -9.29
C GLU A 87 -10.98 -38.86 -9.67
#